data_AF-A0A3A4B263-F1
#
_entry.id   AF-A0A3A4B263-F1
#
_cell.length_a   1.000
_cell.length_b   1.000
_cell.length_c   1.000
_cell.angle_alpha   90.00
_cell.angle_beta   90.00
_cell.angle_gamma   90.00
#
_symmetry.space_group_name_H-M   'P 1'
#
loop_
_entity.id
_entity.type
_entity.pdbx_description
1 polymer ?
#
loop_
_entity_poly.entity_id
_entity_poly.type
_entity_poly.pdbx_seq_one_letter_code
_entity_poly.pdbx_strand_id
1 'polypeptide(L)'
;MVKWAGRIIVFLGLLHLVTTALPNLGHVPSWLAGELWFPRHGIAELTPATGAFWLTLGSFAVPLSLVGALVLAMDRRGVVPPAFTGWTVGLWGTAGALLLEPSPFIVVWVPAAMLITAARRTARTPETAPAA
;
A
#
# COMPACT_ATOMS: atom_id res chain seq x y z
N MET A 1 -5.90 5.09 -16.99
CA MET A 1 -6.21 5.36 -15.56
C MET A 1 -5.55 4.32 -14.65
N VAL A 2 -5.71 3.02 -14.92
CA VAL A 2 -5.12 1.93 -14.13
C VAL A 2 -3.60 2.04 -14.00
N LYS A 3 -2.85 2.25 -15.09
CA LYS A 3 -1.40 2.55 -15.06
C LYS A 3 -0.99 3.61 -14.03
N TRP A 4 -1.68 4.75 -14.02
CA TRP A 4 -1.35 5.86 -13.13
C TRP A 4 -1.71 5.55 -11.68
N ALA A 5 -2.84 4.88 -11.44
CA ALA A 5 -3.21 4.42 -10.11
C ALA A 5 -2.12 3.49 -9.54
N GLY A 6 -1.65 2.51 -10.33
CA GLY A 6 -0.56 1.61 -9.94
C GLY A 6 0.74 2.36 -9.64
N ARG A 7 1.14 3.32 -10.49
CA ARG A 7 2.36 4.14 -10.26
C ARG A 7 2.28 4.96 -8.97
N ILE A 8 1.13 5.58 -8.69
CA ILE A 8 0.94 6.37 -7.47
C ILE A 8 1.01 5.45 -6.24
N ILE A 9 0.36 4.29 -6.26
CA ILE A 9 0.40 3.33 -5.15
C ILE A 9 1.84 2.85 -4.88
N VAL A 10 2.59 2.47 -5.94
CA VAL A 10 4.01 2.10 -5.80
C VAL A 10 4.81 3.25 -5.19
N PHE A 11 4.63 4.46 -5.73
CA PHE A 11 5.34 5.64 -5.27
C PHE A 11 5.07 5.94 -3.79
N LEU A 12 3.81 5.88 -3.33
CA LEU A 12 3.46 6.12 -1.93
C LEU A 12 4.10 5.09 -0.99
N GLY A 13 4.04 3.80 -1.35
CA GLY A 13 4.69 2.75 -0.56
C GLY A 13 6.22 2.93 -0.51
N LEU A 14 6.86 3.18 -1.66
CA LEU A 14 8.31 3.40 -1.70
C LEU A 14 8.73 4.68 -0.99
N LEU A 15 7.96 5.75 -1.12
CA LEU A 15 8.22 7.01 -0.43
C LEU A 15 8.18 6.78 1.09
N HIS A 16 7.14 6.14 1.61
CA HIS A 16 7.05 5.79 3.03
C HIS A 16 8.23 4.92 3.47
N LEU A 17 8.58 3.88 2.70
CA LEU A 17 9.70 3.00 3.03
C LEU A 17 11.02 3.79 3.09
N VAL A 18 11.31 4.63 2.11
CA VAL A 18 12.57 5.38 2.04
C VAL A 18 12.65 6.42 3.15
N THR A 19 11.57 7.18 3.38
CA THR A 19 11.56 8.24 4.41
C THR A 19 11.62 7.68 5.82
N THR A 20 11.09 6.48 6.05
CA THR A 20 11.18 5.81 7.36
C THR A 20 12.46 4.99 7.52
N ALA A 21 12.96 4.34 6.47
CA ALA A 21 14.12 3.46 6.56
C ALA A 21 15.42 4.24 6.79
N LEU A 22 15.63 5.34 6.05
CA LEU A 22 16.89 6.10 6.12
C LEU A 22 17.23 6.58 7.54
N PRO A 23 16.31 7.18 8.32
CA PRO A 23 16.58 7.56 9.70
C PRO A 23 16.79 6.38 10.67
N ASN A 24 16.33 5.18 10.29
CA ASN A 24 16.27 4.01 11.17
C ASN A 24 17.32 2.94 10.83
N LEU A 25 18.23 3.20 9.88
CA LEU A 25 19.29 2.26 9.50
C LEU A 25 20.20 1.86 10.67
N GLY A 26 20.32 2.72 11.69
CA GLY A 26 21.10 2.43 12.91
C GLY A 26 20.59 1.23 13.71
N HIS A 27 19.35 0.79 13.50
CA HIS A 27 18.76 -0.38 14.17
C HIS A 27 18.98 -1.70 13.40
N VAL A 28 19.56 -1.68 12.19
CA VAL A 28 19.83 -2.91 11.43
C VAL A 28 20.72 -3.91 12.18
N PRO A 29 21.81 -3.51 12.86
CA PRO A 29 22.63 -4.46 13.61
C PRO A 29 21.86 -5.17 14.72
N SER A 30 20.96 -4.48 15.43
CA SER A 30 20.16 -5.11 16.48
C SER A 30 19.11 -6.08 15.93
N TRP A 31 18.54 -5.78 14.76
CA TRP A 31 17.67 -6.72 14.06
C TRP A 31 18.40 -8.00 13.67
N LEU A 32 19.60 -7.87 13.12
CA LEU A 32 20.44 -9.01 12.73
C LEU A 32 20.98 -9.80 13.93
N ALA A 33 21.14 -9.14 15.09
CA ALA A 33 21.48 -9.79 16.36
C ALA A 33 20.30 -10.56 16.99
N GLY A 34 19.11 -10.53 16.39
CA GLY A 34 17.95 -11.29 16.84
C GLY A 34 17.11 -10.60 17.92
N GLU A 35 17.31 -9.31 18.19
CA GLU A 35 16.54 -8.58 19.22
C GLU A 35 15.03 -8.55 18.95
N LEU A 36 14.62 -8.72 17.68
CA LEU A 36 13.21 -8.80 17.30
C LEU A 36 12.55 -10.14 17.63
N TRP A 37 13.32 -11.21 17.81
CA TRP A 37 12.77 -12.58 17.98
C TRP A 37 12.29 -12.84 19.41
N PHE A 38 12.96 -12.22 20.38
CA PHE A 38 12.66 -12.37 21.80
C PHE A 38 12.52 -10.98 22.45
N PRO A 39 11.42 -10.26 22.18
CA PRO A 39 11.24 -8.92 22.70
C PRO A 39 11.16 -8.96 24.23
N ARG A 40 12.17 -8.36 24.89
CA ARG A 40 12.34 -8.41 26.35
C ARG A 40 11.17 -7.79 27.13
N HIS A 41 10.44 -6.87 26.50
CA HIS A 41 9.29 -6.15 27.07
C HIS A 41 7.94 -6.64 26.51
N GLY A 42 7.93 -7.78 25.83
CA GLY A 42 6.74 -8.30 25.15
C GLY A 42 6.38 -7.52 23.88
N ILE A 43 5.23 -7.85 23.28
CA ILE A 43 4.77 -7.28 22.00
C ILE A 43 4.00 -5.96 22.15
N ALA A 44 3.58 -5.61 23.36
CA ALA A 44 2.83 -4.38 23.63
C ALA A 44 3.76 -3.16 23.76
N GLU A 45 5.01 -3.38 24.18
CA GLU A 45 6.01 -2.33 24.36
C GLU A 45 7.06 -2.41 23.24
N LEU A 46 6.91 -1.53 22.27
CA LEU A 46 7.84 -1.42 21.14
C LEU A 46 9.12 -0.71 21.62
N THR A 47 10.21 -1.47 21.76
CA THR A 47 11.55 -0.87 21.87
C THR A 47 11.84 -0.02 20.63
N PRO A 48 12.80 0.92 20.67
CA PRO A 48 13.16 1.72 19.50
C PRO A 48 13.49 0.86 18.27
N ALA A 49 14.22 -0.25 18.46
CA ALA A 49 14.54 -1.17 17.37
C ALA A 49 13.29 -1.87 16.80
N THR A 50 12.37 -2.33 17.64
CA THR A 50 11.14 -3.00 17.20
C THR A 50 10.18 -2.00 16.53
N GLY A 51 10.04 -0.80 17.09
CA GLY A 51 9.24 0.28 16.50
C GLY A 51 9.79 0.69 15.13
N ALA A 52 11.11 0.85 15.01
CA ALA A 52 11.79 1.13 13.75
C ALA A 52 11.52 0.03 12.69
N PHE A 53 11.53 -1.25 13.08
CA PHE A 53 11.19 -2.35 12.18
C PHE A 53 9.75 -2.23 11.64
N TRP A 54 8.76 -2.02 12.52
CA TRP A 54 7.35 -1.91 12.14
C TRP A 54 7.02 -0.62 11.38
N LEU A 55 7.82 0.43 11.56
CA LEU A 55 7.71 1.66 10.77
C LEU A 55 8.31 1.53 9.37
N THR A 56 9.22 0.57 9.16
CA THR A 56 10.00 0.42 7.92
C THR A 56 9.62 -0.85 7.16
N LEU A 57 10.38 -1.93 7.32
CA LEU A 57 10.24 -3.17 6.57
C LEU A 57 8.96 -3.93 6.94
N GLY A 58 8.58 -3.89 8.22
CA GLY A 58 7.34 -4.49 8.73
C GLY A 58 6.09 -3.65 8.47
N SER A 59 6.22 -2.46 7.87
CA SER A 59 5.11 -1.55 7.66
C SER A 59 4.25 -1.93 6.46
N PHE A 60 3.17 -1.16 6.24
CA PHE A 60 2.34 -1.30 5.05
C PHE A 60 3.05 -0.94 3.75
N ALA A 61 4.24 -0.31 3.80
CA ALA A 61 4.92 0.18 2.60
C ALA A 61 5.22 -0.92 1.59
N VAL A 62 5.78 -2.05 2.03
CA VAL A 62 6.11 -3.17 1.13
C VAL A 62 4.83 -3.80 0.55
N PRO A 63 3.82 -4.20 1.35
CA PRO A 63 2.55 -4.68 0.80
C PRO A 63 1.88 -3.69 -0.15
N LEU A 64 1.84 -2.39 0.18
CA LEU A 64 1.22 -1.37 -0.65
C LEU A 64 1.97 -1.21 -1.99
N SER A 65 3.30 -1.18 -1.96
CA SER A 65 4.11 -1.17 -3.19
C SER A 65 3.85 -2.40 -4.06
N LEU A 66 3.68 -3.59 -3.47
CA LEU A 66 3.32 -4.80 -4.20
C LEU A 66 1.92 -4.74 -4.82
N VAL A 67 0.93 -4.17 -4.11
CA VAL A 67 -0.41 -3.92 -4.67
C VAL A 67 -0.31 -3.00 -5.89
N GLY A 68 0.48 -1.92 -5.80
CA GLY A 68 0.71 -1.02 -6.92
C GLY A 68 1.38 -1.74 -8.11
N ALA A 69 2.38 -2.58 -7.85
CA ALA A 69 3.05 -3.37 -8.86
C ALA A 69 2.11 -4.40 -9.52
N LEU A 70 1.23 -5.03 -8.75
CA LEU A 70 0.20 -5.93 -9.26
C LEU A 70 -0.78 -5.19 -10.18
N VAL A 71 -1.24 -4.00 -9.78
CA VAL A 71 -2.08 -3.14 -10.63
C VAL A 71 -1.39 -2.81 -11.96
N LEU A 72 -0.09 -2.52 -11.94
CA LEU A 72 0.69 -2.31 -13.16
C LEU A 72 0.83 -3.58 -14.01
N ALA A 73 1.00 -4.74 -13.38
CA ALA A 73 1.06 -6.02 -14.09
C ALA A 73 -0.28 -6.35 -14.76
N MET A 74 -1.41 -6.05 -14.11
CA MET A 74 -2.75 -6.20 -14.67
C MET A 74 -2.98 -5.25 -15.87
N ASP A 75 -2.60 -3.97 -15.73
CA ASP A 75 -2.67 -2.97 -16.80
C ASP A 75 -1.90 -3.40 -18.06
N ARG A 76 -0.68 -3.94 -17.89
CA ARG A 76 0.14 -4.49 -18.98
C ARG A 76 -0.53 -5.67 -19.71
N ARG A 77 -1.46 -6.37 -19.06
CA ARG A 77 -2.22 -7.50 -19.62
C ARG A 77 -3.62 -7.09 -20.09
N GLY A 78 -3.94 -5.79 -20.08
CA GLY A 78 -5.27 -5.29 -20.44
C GLY A 78 -6.37 -5.63 -19.41
N VAL A 79 -5.98 -6.06 -18.20
CA VAL A 79 -6.93 -6.44 -17.14
C VAL A 79 -7.13 -5.24 -16.22
N VAL A 80 -8.40 -4.85 -16.04
CA VAL A 80 -8.78 -3.80 -15.07
C VAL A 80 -8.97 -4.45 -13.70
N PRO A 81 -8.31 -3.95 -12.63
CA PRO A 81 -8.53 -4.46 -11.28
C PRO A 81 -10.01 -4.34 -10.86
N PRO A 82 -10.51 -5.30 -10.07
CA PRO A 82 -11.88 -5.24 -9.57
C PRO A 82 -12.10 -4.01 -8.67
N ALA A 83 -13.34 -3.51 -8.64
CA ALA A 83 -13.67 -2.27 -7.92
C ALA A 83 -13.33 -2.33 -6.41
N PHE A 84 -13.38 -3.52 -5.80
CA PHE A 84 -13.04 -3.70 -4.39
C PHE A 84 -11.58 -3.30 -4.11
N THR A 85 -10.66 -3.45 -5.07
CA THR A 85 -9.25 -3.05 -4.87
C THR A 85 -9.14 -1.57 -4.54
N GLY A 86 -9.88 -0.72 -5.27
CA GLY A 86 -9.91 0.73 -4.97
C GLY A 86 -10.61 1.02 -3.64
N TRP A 87 -11.74 0.39 -3.35
CA TRP A 87 -12.44 0.59 -2.07
C TRP A 87 -11.63 0.15 -0.86
N THR A 88 -10.96 -0.99 -0.91
CA THR A 88 -10.09 -1.47 0.17
C THR A 88 -8.98 -0.47 0.46
N VAL A 89 -8.28 0.01 -0.56
CA VAL A 89 -7.21 1.02 -0.40
C VAL A 89 -7.77 2.34 0.15
N GLY A 90 -8.89 2.81 -0.38
CA GLY A 90 -9.53 4.06 0.07
C GLY A 90 -10.01 4.00 1.53
N LEU A 91 -10.75 2.95 1.90
CA LEU A 91 -11.27 2.78 3.27
C LEU A 91 -10.15 2.58 4.30
N TRP A 92 -9.11 1.82 3.95
CA TRP A 92 -7.92 1.72 4.78
C TRP A 92 -7.23 3.08 4.96
N GLY A 93 -7.12 3.86 3.88
CA GLY A 93 -6.64 5.25 3.94
C GLY A 93 -7.48 6.14 4.86
N THR A 94 -8.81 6.06 4.77
CA THR A 94 -9.71 6.78 5.67
C THR A 94 -9.48 6.40 7.12
N ALA A 95 -9.36 5.11 7.43
CA ALA A 95 -9.09 4.65 8.79
C ALA A 95 -7.76 5.22 9.31
N GLY A 96 -6.69 5.18 8.50
CA GLY A 96 -5.41 5.77 8.87
C GLY A 96 -5.46 7.29 9.06
N ALA A 97 -6.17 8.02 8.20
CA ALA A 97 -6.32 9.46 8.31
C ALA A 97 -7.06 9.87 9.59
N LEU A 98 -8.12 9.14 9.95
CA LEU A 98 -8.88 9.39 11.17
C LEU A 98 -8.08 9.13 12.45
N LEU A 99 -7.13 8.19 12.42
CA LEU A 99 -6.36 7.77 13.59
C LEU A 99 -5.01 8.49 13.74
N LEU A 100 -4.41 8.96 12.65
CA LEU A 100 -3.02 9.41 12.62
C LEU A 100 -2.79 10.61 11.69
N GLU A 101 -3.71 11.56 11.60
CA GLU A 101 -3.39 12.86 10.97
C GLU A 101 -2.35 13.64 11.80
N PRO A 102 -1.34 14.27 11.17
CA PRO A 102 -1.28 14.69 9.77
C PRO A 102 -0.43 13.79 8.83
N SER A 103 -0.50 12.44 8.92
CA SER A 103 0.37 11.50 8.16
C SER A 103 -0.05 11.18 6.69
N PRO A 104 -0.43 12.20 5.90
CA PRO A 104 -1.21 12.17 4.64
C PRO A 104 -1.99 10.91 4.18
N PHE A 105 -2.51 10.03 5.04
CA PHE A 105 -3.19 8.80 4.59
C PHE A 105 -4.32 9.04 3.58
N ILE A 106 -5.02 10.18 3.66
CA ILE A 106 -6.11 10.52 2.75
C ILE A 106 -5.68 10.58 1.27
N VAL A 107 -4.39 10.79 0.98
CA VAL A 107 -3.85 10.87 -0.39
C VAL A 107 -4.07 9.58 -1.19
N VAL A 108 -4.21 8.42 -0.53
CA VAL A 108 -4.49 7.14 -1.21
C VAL A 108 -5.87 7.11 -1.89
N TRP A 109 -6.76 8.06 -1.59
CA TRP A 109 -8.03 8.20 -2.31
C TRP A 109 -7.85 8.55 -3.78
N VAL A 110 -6.76 9.23 -4.16
CA VAL A 110 -6.47 9.56 -5.55
C VAL A 110 -6.39 8.29 -6.41
N PRO A 111 -5.47 7.34 -6.16
CA PRO A 111 -5.44 6.10 -6.93
C PRO A 111 -6.66 5.20 -6.67
N ALA A 112 -7.25 5.22 -5.47
CA ALA A 112 -8.46 4.44 -5.18
C ALA A 112 -9.64 4.85 -6.10
N ALA A 113 -9.90 6.15 -6.23
CA ALA A 113 -10.94 6.67 -7.12
C ALA A 113 -10.67 6.32 -8.58
N MET A 114 -9.41 6.35 -9.02
CA MET A 114 -9.03 5.92 -10.37
C MET A 114 -9.33 4.44 -10.63
N LEU A 115 -9.09 3.56 -9.65
CA LEU A 115 -9.41 2.13 -9.77
C LEU A 115 -10.93 1.88 -9.75
N ILE A 116 -11.67 2.53 -8.85
CA ILE A 116 -13.13 2.41 -8.77
C ILE A 116 -13.77 2.87 -10.08
N THR A 117 -13.34 4.00 -10.61
CA THR A 117 -13.87 4.55 -11.87
C THR A 117 -13.51 3.67 -13.07
N ALA A 118 -12.29 3.14 -13.14
CA ALA A 118 -11.90 2.21 -14.20
C ALA A 118 -12.77 0.94 -14.17
N ALA A 119 -12.91 0.29 -13.02
CA ALA A 119 -13.71 -0.92 -12.86
C ALA A 119 -15.18 -0.70 -13.25
N ARG A 120 -15.78 0.42 -12.81
CA ARG A 120 -17.16 0.78 -13.15
C ARG A 120 -17.36 1.05 -14.64
N ARG A 121 -16.35 1.57 -15.35
CA ARG A 121 -16.44 1.78 -16.80
C ARG A 121 -16.41 0.45 -17.54
N THR A 122 -15.50 -0.44 -17.18
CA THR A 122 -15.40 -1.78 -17.77
C THR A 122 -16.67 -2.60 -17.58
N ALA A 123 -17.27 -2.56 -16.38
CA ALA A 123 -18.52 -3.26 -16.10
C ALA A 123 -19.74 -2.74 -16.89
N ARG A 124 -19.68 -1.51 -17.42
CA ARG A 124 -20.77 -0.91 -18.21
C ARG A 124 -20.64 -1.13 -19.70
N THR A 125 -19.50 -1.61 -20.20
CA THR A 125 -19.36 -1.98 -21.61
C THR A 125 -20.01 -3.35 -21.77
N PRO A 126 -21.23 -3.45 -22.36
CA PRO A 126 -21.82 -4.74 -22.62
C PRO A 126 -20.92 -5.46 -23.62
N GLU A 127 -20.64 -6.74 -23.36
CA GLU A 127 -20.11 -7.62 -24.40
C GLU A 127 -21.15 -7.60 -25.53
N THR A 128 -20.84 -6.93 -26.64
CA THR A 128 -21.63 -7.05 -27.87
C THR A 128 -21.50 -8.50 -28.31
N ALA A 129 -22.43 -9.35 -27.85
CA ALA A 129 -22.55 -10.71 -28.32
C ALA A 129 -22.68 -10.67 -29.86
N PRO A 130 -21.93 -11.52 -30.60
CA PRO A 130 -22.12 -11.63 -32.04
C PRO A 130 -23.56 -12.07 -32.28
N ALA A 131 -24.26 -11.35 -33.17
CA ALA A 131 -25.53 -11.83 -33.72
C ALA A 131 -25.24 -13.15 -34.45
N ALA A 132 -25.82 -14.24 -33.96
CA ALA A 132 -25.91 -15.52 -34.64
C ALA A 132 -27.23 -15.59 -35.41
#